data_AF-A0AA90QGN4-F1
#
_entry.id   AF-A0AA90QGN4-F1
#
_cell.length_a   1.000
_cell.length_b   1.000
_cell.length_c   1.000
_cell.angle_alpha   90.00
_cell.angle_beta   90.00
_cell.angle_gamma   90.00
#
_symmetry.space_group_name_H-M   'P 1'
#
loop_
_entity.id
_entity.type
_entity.pdbx_description
1 polymer ?
#
loop_
_entity_poly.entity_id
_entity_poly.type
_entity_poly.pdbx_seq_one_letter_code
_entity_poly.pdbx_strand_id
1 'polypeptide(L)'
;MHLLSAIIAVLLAGISPAGAGPLAPSQDLLTGTWECGPTFMKGPQLVMTVVTVTKRAADRTFVSTSTSVITPRGKPAITLIDSARGTWRLEGRILISAFQESKFISASDPTISAELGQKLQDDQLRNKSIYKAEILQINRKSMRFIPVGSDYSEAVVESNCRKI
;
A
#
# COMPACT_ATOMS: atom_id res chain seq x y z
N MET A 1 -54.63 15.29 -53.74
CA MET A 1 -54.38 14.96 -52.32
C MET A 1 -53.44 13.77 -52.27
N HIS A 2 -52.14 14.03 -52.12
CA HIS A 2 -51.10 13.01 -52.01
C HIS A 2 -50.86 12.71 -50.52
N LEU A 3 -51.01 11.45 -50.11
CA LEU A 3 -50.58 10.98 -48.79
C LEU A 3 -49.20 10.33 -48.93
N LEU A 4 -48.20 10.97 -48.33
CA LEU A 4 -46.83 10.49 -48.24
C LEU A 4 -46.69 9.37 -47.21
N SER A 5 -45.86 8.39 -47.56
CA SER A 5 -45.28 7.38 -46.68
C SER A 5 -44.47 8.00 -45.55
N ALA A 6 -44.61 7.47 -44.33
CA ALA A 6 -43.69 7.74 -43.22
C ALA A 6 -42.86 6.50 -42.92
N ILE A 7 -41.54 6.70 -43.03
CA ILE A 7 -40.46 5.74 -42.85
C ILE A 7 -40.33 5.40 -41.36
N ILE A 8 -40.33 4.10 -41.03
CA ILE A 8 -39.99 3.59 -39.70
C ILE A 8 -38.47 3.63 -39.55
N ALA A 9 -37.97 4.54 -38.72
CA ALA A 9 -36.57 4.58 -38.31
C ALA A 9 -36.34 3.58 -37.16
N VAL A 10 -35.63 2.49 -37.45
CA VAL A 10 -35.14 1.54 -36.45
C VAL A 10 -33.93 2.17 -35.74
N LEU A 11 -34.14 2.65 -34.51
CA LEU A 11 -33.08 3.07 -33.61
C LEU A 11 -32.36 1.81 -33.07
N LEU A 12 -31.27 1.42 -33.73
CA LEU A 12 -30.24 0.56 -33.14
C LEU A 12 -29.57 1.35 -32.02
N ALA A 13 -30.08 1.18 -30.79
CA ALA A 13 -29.39 1.62 -29.59
C ALA A 13 -28.07 0.85 -29.49
N GLY A 14 -26.99 1.49 -29.92
CA GLY A 14 -25.62 1.01 -29.73
C GLY A 14 -25.38 0.79 -28.24
N ILE A 15 -25.23 -0.47 -27.86
CA ILE A 15 -24.67 -0.86 -26.57
C ILE A 15 -23.22 -0.43 -26.60
N SER A 16 -22.94 0.81 -26.21
CA SER A 16 -21.58 1.22 -25.86
C SER A 16 -21.12 0.29 -24.74
N PRO A 17 -20.00 -0.45 -24.88
CA PRO A 17 -19.43 -1.15 -23.74
C PRO A 17 -19.15 -0.08 -22.69
N ALA A 18 -19.87 -0.14 -21.56
CA ALA A 18 -19.61 0.70 -20.42
C ALA A 18 -18.11 0.56 -20.13
N GLY A 19 -17.36 1.63 -20.43
CA GLY A 19 -15.93 1.67 -20.16
C GLY A 19 -15.74 1.24 -18.72
N ALA A 20 -15.00 0.15 -18.51
CA ALA A 20 -14.79 -0.39 -17.18
C ALA A 20 -14.14 0.71 -16.33
N GLY A 21 -14.95 1.36 -15.51
CA GLY A 21 -14.48 2.31 -14.52
C GLY A 21 -13.50 1.60 -13.57
N PRO A 22 -12.71 2.35 -12.80
CA PRO A 22 -11.85 1.76 -11.78
C PRO A 22 -12.67 0.80 -10.91
N LEU A 23 -12.22 -0.44 -10.78
CA LEU A 23 -12.91 -1.42 -9.93
C LEU A 23 -12.98 -0.85 -8.52
N ALA A 24 -14.18 -0.87 -7.93
CA ALA A 24 -14.31 -0.60 -6.51
C ALA A 24 -13.39 -1.57 -5.75
N PRO A 25 -12.58 -1.10 -4.79
CA PRO A 25 -11.74 -1.98 -4.00
C PRO A 25 -12.59 -3.07 -3.34
N SER A 26 -12.12 -4.31 -3.41
CA SER A 26 -12.76 -5.45 -2.75
C SER A 26 -11.73 -6.26 -1.97
N GLN A 27 -12.20 -7.02 -0.97
CA GLN A 27 -11.33 -7.87 -0.15
C GLN A 27 -10.61 -8.93 -0.99
N ASP A 28 -11.27 -9.46 -2.02
CA ASP A 28 -10.69 -10.46 -2.93
C ASP A 28 -9.53 -9.89 -3.76
N LEU A 29 -9.65 -8.62 -4.19
CA LEU A 29 -8.56 -7.97 -4.91
C LEU A 29 -7.34 -7.81 -4.00
N LEU A 30 -7.54 -7.46 -2.72
CA LEU A 30 -6.48 -7.22 -1.74
C LEU A 30 -5.78 -8.48 -1.22
N THR A 31 -6.45 -9.62 -1.22
CA THR A 31 -5.90 -10.91 -0.77
C THR A 31 -4.79 -11.40 -1.71
N GLY A 32 -3.71 -11.97 -1.18
CA GLY A 32 -2.53 -12.43 -1.92
C GLY A 32 -1.25 -11.73 -1.48
N THR A 33 -0.17 -11.91 -2.25
CA THR A 33 1.13 -11.31 -1.95
C THR A 33 1.34 -10.07 -2.80
N TRP A 34 1.73 -8.98 -2.16
CA TRP A 34 1.93 -7.67 -2.77
C TRP A 34 3.31 -7.16 -2.44
N GLU A 35 4.07 -6.78 -3.46
CA GLU A 35 5.30 -5.99 -3.29
C GLU A 35 4.97 -4.53 -3.58
N CYS A 36 5.23 -3.66 -2.62
CA CYS A 36 4.97 -2.23 -2.67
C CYS A 36 6.27 -1.44 -2.57
N GLY A 37 6.38 -0.38 -3.37
CA GLY A 37 7.58 0.45 -3.46
C GLY A 37 8.41 0.18 -4.74
N PRO A 38 9.61 0.77 -4.84
CA PRO A 38 10.24 1.63 -3.83
C PRO A 38 9.45 2.90 -3.56
N THR A 39 9.20 3.20 -2.28
CA THR A 39 8.57 4.46 -1.83
C THR A 39 9.64 5.36 -1.25
N PHE A 40 9.74 6.60 -1.74
CA PHE A 40 10.76 7.56 -1.34
C PHE A 40 10.18 8.60 -0.39
N MET A 41 10.74 8.69 0.82
CA MET A 41 10.37 9.67 1.84
C MET A 41 11.56 10.58 2.11
N LYS A 42 11.34 11.89 2.07
CA LYS A 42 12.39 12.90 2.28
C LYS A 42 12.16 13.57 3.63
N GLY A 43 13.00 13.28 4.61
CA GLY A 43 13.02 13.98 5.89
C GLY A 43 14.03 15.14 5.90
N PRO A 44 14.03 15.99 6.94
CA PRO A 44 14.94 17.14 7.03
C PRO A 44 16.44 16.78 7.01
N GLN A 45 16.81 15.59 7.52
CA GLN A 45 18.20 15.15 7.67
C GLN A 45 18.49 13.78 7.05
N LEU A 46 17.52 13.19 6.36
CA LEU A 46 17.65 11.86 5.78
C LEU A 46 16.74 11.69 4.56
N VAL A 47 17.11 10.75 3.70
CA VAL A 47 16.21 10.18 2.69
C VAL A 47 15.99 8.73 3.04
N MET A 48 14.75 8.26 2.94
CA MET A 48 14.41 6.87 3.18
C MET A 48 13.72 6.28 1.96
N THR A 49 14.16 5.10 1.53
CA THR A 49 13.50 4.30 0.51
C THR A 49 13.00 3.01 1.14
N VAL A 50 11.72 2.70 0.98
CA VAL A 50 11.12 1.49 1.54
C VAL A 50 10.51 0.63 0.44
N VAL A 51 10.81 -0.66 0.49
CA VAL A 51 10.11 -1.71 -0.24
C VAL A 51 9.49 -2.65 0.79
N THR A 52 8.20 -2.97 0.63
CA THR A 52 7.49 -3.88 1.54
C THR A 52 6.82 -4.98 0.74
N VAL A 53 7.05 -6.23 1.13
CA VAL A 53 6.31 -7.39 0.64
C VAL A 53 5.30 -7.80 1.69
N THR A 54 4.01 -7.73 1.38
CA THR A 54 2.91 -8.09 2.28
C THR A 54 2.10 -9.24 1.72
N LYS A 55 1.97 -10.32 2.48
CA LYS A 55 0.99 -11.38 2.22
C LYS A 55 -0.26 -11.09 3.05
N ARG A 56 -1.39 -10.87 2.38
CA ARG A 56 -2.72 -10.73 3.00
C ARG A 56 -3.53 -11.99 2.77
N ALA A 57 -4.03 -12.60 3.84
CA ALA A 57 -4.87 -13.78 3.78
C ALA A 57 -6.37 -13.42 3.84
N ALA A 58 -7.22 -14.34 3.34
CA ALA A 58 -8.67 -14.15 3.28
C ALA A 58 -9.33 -14.08 4.68
N ASP A 59 -8.68 -14.66 5.69
CA ASP A 59 -9.06 -14.57 7.11
C ASP A 59 -8.75 -13.22 7.75
N ARG A 60 -8.32 -12.23 6.95
CA ARG A 60 -7.98 -10.87 7.36
C ARG A 60 -6.70 -10.75 8.17
N THR A 61 -5.84 -11.76 8.16
CA THR A 61 -4.48 -11.64 8.68
C THR A 61 -3.50 -11.16 7.61
N PHE A 62 -2.39 -10.56 8.03
CA PHE A 62 -1.27 -10.27 7.14
C PHE A 62 0.08 -10.54 7.81
N VAL A 63 1.07 -10.82 6.97
CA VAL A 63 2.50 -10.78 7.30
C VAL A 63 3.18 -9.89 6.28
N SER A 64 4.08 -9.02 6.73
CA SER A 64 4.87 -8.15 5.88
C SER A 64 6.35 -8.23 6.22
N THR A 65 7.19 -8.12 5.21
CA THR A 65 8.63 -7.87 5.34
C THR A 65 8.94 -6.54 4.68
N SER A 66 9.64 -5.66 5.38
CA SER A 66 10.09 -4.39 4.82
C SER A 66 11.60 -4.37 4.71
N THR A 67 12.09 -3.75 3.64
CA THR A 67 13.48 -3.36 3.47
C THR A 67 13.52 -1.85 3.34
N SER A 68 14.19 -1.22 4.29
CA SER A 68 14.35 0.23 4.36
C SER A 68 15.81 0.59 4.10
N VAL A 69 16.05 1.50 3.17
CA VAL A 69 17.37 2.13 2.96
C VAL A 69 17.27 3.56 3.47
N ILE A 70 17.99 3.85 4.56
CA ILE A 70 18.02 5.17 5.20
C ILE A 70 19.37 5.79 4.89
N THR A 71 19.36 6.97 4.27
CA THR A 71 20.56 7.73 3.93
C THR A 71 20.57 9.02 4.74
N PRO A 72 21.23 9.06 5.91
CA PRO A 72 21.38 10.29 6.67
C PRO A 72 22.34 11.25 5.95
N ARG A 73 22.15 12.56 6.15
CA ARG A 73 23.00 13.57 5.53
C ARG A 73 24.46 13.41 5.96
N GLY A 74 25.35 13.28 4.97
CA GLY A 74 26.80 13.15 5.20
C GLY A 74 27.24 11.83 5.85
N LYS A 75 26.38 10.82 5.90
CA LYS A 75 26.70 9.49 6.42
C LYS A 75 26.41 8.40 5.38
N PRO A 76 27.05 7.22 5.49
CA PRO A 76 26.70 6.07 4.68
C PRO A 76 25.23 5.68 4.84
N ALA A 77 24.66 5.09 3.80
CA ALA A 77 23.32 4.52 3.86
C ALA A 77 23.28 3.29 4.77
N ILE A 78 22.17 3.12 5.47
CA ILE A 78 21.89 2.00 6.36
C ILE A 78 20.70 1.24 5.78
N THR A 79 20.87 -0.07 5.55
CA THR A 79 19.77 -0.96 5.19
C THR A 79 19.25 -1.64 6.44
N LEU A 80 17.94 -1.58 6.65
CA LEU A 80 17.23 -2.26 7.72
C LEU A 80 16.24 -3.26 7.11
N ILE A 81 16.13 -4.44 7.71
CA ILE A 81 15.12 -5.43 7.38
C ILE A 81 14.30 -5.70 8.64
N ASP A 82 12.98 -5.60 8.50
CA ASP A 82 12.01 -5.88 9.55
C ASP A 82 10.88 -6.76 9.00
N SER A 83 10.16 -7.39 9.91
CA SER A 83 8.92 -8.08 9.60
C SER A 83 7.84 -7.66 10.57
N ALA A 84 6.59 -7.70 10.12
CA ALA A 84 5.46 -7.40 10.97
C ALA A 84 4.29 -8.30 10.65
N ARG A 85 3.40 -8.49 11.61
CA ARG A 85 2.14 -9.22 11.41
C ARG A 85 0.99 -8.52 12.10
N GLY A 86 -0.21 -8.80 11.62
CA GLY A 86 -1.41 -8.25 12.20
C GLY A 86 -2.65 -8.59 11.41
N THR A 87 -3.64 -7.70 11.48
CA THR A 87 -4.92 -7.85 10.79
C THR A 87 -5.19 -6.69 9.85
N TRP A 88 -5.99 -6.94 8.82
CA TRP A 88 -6.38 -5.92 7.86
C TRP A 88 -7.88 -5.91 7.62
N ARG A 89 -8.40 -4.76 7.23
CA ARG A 89 -9.82 -4.60 6.85
C ARG A 89 -9.97 -3.45 5.85
N LEU A 90 -11.05 -3.47 5.10
CA LEU A 90 -11.38 -2.47 4.09
C LEU A 90 -12.67 -1.74 4.48
N GLU A 91 -12.61 -0.42 4.61
CA GLU A 91 -13.76 0.47 4.82
C GLU A 91 -13.91 1.39 3.60
N GLY A 92 -14.83 1.04 2.69
CA GLY A 92 -14.93 1.75 1.41
C GLY A 92 -13.61 1.64 0.63
N ARG A 93 -12.88 2.76 0.51
CA ARG A 93 -11.55 2.81 -0.13
C ARG A 93 -10.39 2.79 0.86
N ILE A 94 -10.65 2.82 2.16
CA ILE A 94 -9.62 2.89 3.20
C ILE A 94 -9.22 1.47 3.60
N LEU A 95 -7.98 1.10 3.28
CA LEU A 95 -7.32 -0.07 3.84
C LEU A 95 -6.78 0.28 5.22
N ILE A 96 -7.19 -0.50 6.22
CA ILE A 96 -6.75 -0.33 7.61
C ILE A 96 -5.95 -1.58 7.99
N SER A 97 -4.71 -1.37 8.38
CA SER A 97 -3.80 -2.40 8.90
C SER A 97 -3.57 -2.16 10.39
N ALA A 98 -3.94 -3.12 11.23
CA ALA A 98 -3.65 -3.12 12.65
C ALA A 98 -2.50 -4.10 12.93
N PHE A 99 -1.32 -3.54 13.20
CA PHE A 99 -0.11 -4.26 13.54
C PHE A 99 -0.20 -4.79 14.97
N GLN A 100 0.19 -6.05 15.16
CA GLN A 100 0.17 -6.74 16.45
C GLN A 100 1.59 -7.06 16.92
N GLU A 101 2.52 -7.26 15.99
CA GLU A 101 3.92 -7.54 16.26
C GLU A 101 4.78 -6.93 15.17
N SER A 102 5.94 -6.42 15.56
CA SER A 102 7.05 -6.07 14.69
C SER A 102 8.31 -6.76 15.18
N LYS A 103 9.14 -7.25 14.26
CA LYS A 103 10.35 -7.99 14.54
C LYS A 103 11.49 -7.44 13.71
N PHE A 104 12.55 -7.02 14.38
CA PHE A 104 13.81 -6.67 13.75
C PHE A 104 14.49 -7.94 13.19
N ILE A 105 14.96 -7.87 11.94
CA ILE A 105 15.67 -8.98 11.29
C ILE A 105 17.16 -8.67 11.20
N SER A 106 17.51 -7.53 10.60
CA SER A 106 18.91 -7.16 10.42
C SER A 106 19.10 -5.67 10.10
N ALA A 107 20.35 -5.21 10.29
CA ALA A 107 20.83 -3.92 9.85
C ALA A 107 22.19 -4.10 9.16
N SER A 108 22.48 -3.27 8.16
CA SER A 108 23.81 -3.21 7.53
C SER A 108 24.83 -2.47 8.41
N ASP A 109 24.37 -1.63 9.34
CA ASP A 109 25.22 -0.96 10.32
C ASP A 109 25.46 -1.88 11.53
N PRO A 110 26.69 -2.33 11.77
CA PRO A 110 27.00 -3.27 12.85
C PRO A 110 26.82 -2.67 14.25
N THR A 111 26.66 -1.34 14.37
CA THR A 111 26.38 -0.68 15.66
C THR A 111 24.92 -0.86 16.09
N ILE A 112 24.05 -1.31 15.19
CA ILE A 112 22.64 -1.63 15.50
C ILE A 112 22.58 -3.11 15.88
N SER A 113 22.61 -3.40 17.18
CA SER A 113 22.43 -4.76 17.69
C SER A 113 21.00 -5.26 17.48
N ALA A 114 20.79 -6.57 17.59
CA ALA A 114 19.45 -7.17 17.50
C ALA A 114 18.51 -6.63 18.60
N GLU A 115 19.02 -6.45 19.82
CA GLU A 115 18.26 -5.92 20.96
C GLU A 115 17.89 -4.46 20.76
N LEU A 116 18.84 -3.64 20.28
CA LEU A 116 18.57 -2.23 19.97
C LEU A 116 17.56 -2.11 18.82
N GLY A 117 17.76 -2.86 17.74
CA GLY A 117 16.86 -2.89 16.61
C GLY A 117 15.44 -3.31 17.00
N GLN A 118 15.31 -4.37 17.81
CA GLN A 118 14.00 -4.84 18.30
C GLN A 118 13.34 -3.81 19.20
N LYS A 119 14.08 -3.18 20.12
CA LYS A 119 13.54 -2.11 20.97
C LYS A 119 12.95 -0.97 20.14
N LEU A 120 13.63 -0.54 19.08
CA LEU A 120 13.12 0.52 18.19
C LEU A 120 11.81 0.10 17.49
N GLN A 121 11.71 -1.17 17.07
CA GLN A 121 10.47 -1.70 16.47
C GLN A 121 9.32 -1.76 17.47
N ASP A 122 9.59 -2.17 18.70
CA ASP A 122 8.58 -2.20 19.77
C ASP A 122 8.12 -0.79 20.13
N ASP A 123 9.04 0.17 20.22
CA ASP A 123 8.74 1.58 20.48
C ASP A 123 7.85 2.15 19.37
N GLN A 124 8.17 1.87 18.10
CA GLN A 124 7.36 2.29 16.95
C GLN A 124 5.96 1.67 16.98
N LEU A 125 5.85 0.37 17.26
CA LEU A 125 4.56 -0.32 17.34
C LEU A 125 3.67 0.23 18.47
N ARG A 126 4.26 0.55 19.63
CA ARG A 126 3.51 1.18 20.74
C ARG A 126 3.03 2.57 20.40
N ASN A 127 3.81 3.34 19.66
CA ASN A 127 3.43 4.68 19.24
C ASN A 127 2.35 4.67 18.15
N LYS A 128 2.44 3.73 17.19
CA LYS A 128 1.48 3.62 16.09
C LYS A 128 1.29 2.18 15.66
N SER A 129 0.21 1.57 16.13
CA SER A 129 -0.20 0.21 15.75
C SER A 129 -1.22 0.17 14.61
N ILE A 130 -1.85 1.29 14.27
CA ILE A 130 -2.85 1.37 13.21
C ILE A 130 -2.33 2.24 12.07
N TYR A 131 -2.29 1.65 10.88
CA TYR A 131 -1.99 2.34 9.64
C TYR A 131 -3.21 2.36 8.73
N LYS A 132 -3.48 3.51 8.11
CA LYS A 132 -4.57 3.69 7.17
C LYS A 132 -4.02 4.17 5.83
N ALA A 133 -4.55 3.64 4.74
CA ALA A 133 -4.24 4.09 3.40
C ALA A 133 -5.48 4.12 2.53
N GLU A 134 -5.64 5.17 1.74
CA GLU A 134 -6.68 5.25 0.72
C GLU A 134 -6.20 4.57 -0.56
N ILE A 135 -6.96 3.59 -1.04
CA ILE A 135 -6.73 2.92 -2.31
C ILE A 135 -7.19 3.85 -3.45
N LEU A 136 -6.23 4.39 -4.18
CA LEU A 136 -6.45 5.26 -5.33
C LEU A 136 -6.83 4.46 -6.58
N GLN A 137 -6.24 3.27 -6.75
CA GLN A 137 -6.52 2.37 -7.86
C GLN A 137 -6.15 0.94 -7.48
N ILE A 138 -6.95 -0.04 -7.91
CA ILE A 138 -6.60 -1.46 -7.75
C ILE A 138 -7.15 -2.30 -8.89
N ASN A 139 -6.37 -3.30 -9.30
CA ASN A 139 -6.79 -4.39 -10.17
C ASN A 139 -6.13 -5.70 -9.71
N ARG A 140 -6.25 -6.78 -10.49
CA ARG A 140 -5.69 -8.09 -10.14
C ARG A 140 -4.16 -8.15 -10.07
N LYS A 141 -3.45 -7.17 -10.62
CA LYS A 141 -1.98 -7.15 -10.76
C LYS A 141 -1.31 -5.95 -10.09
N SER A 142 -2.00 -4.82 -9.96
CA SER A 142 -1.42 -3.61 -9.38
C SER A 142 -2.38 -2.89 -8.42
N MET A 143 -1.80 -2.15 -7.49
CA MET A 143 -2.50 -1.31 -6.53
C MET A 143 -1.71 -0.02 -6.32
N ARG A 144 -2.43 1.10 -6.20
CA ARG A 144 -1.90 2.40 -5.83
C ARG A 144 -2.64 2.88 -4.59
N PHE A 145 -1.91 3.36 -3.60
CA PHE A 145 -2.52 3.93 -2.40
C PHE A 145 -1.71 5.10 -1.87
N ILE A 146 -2.34 5.90 -1.02
CA ILE A 146 -1.68 6.96 -0.26
C ILE A 146 -2.03 6.81 1.23
N PRO A 147 -1.05 6.90 2.15
CA PRO A 147 -1.33 6.92 3.59
C PRO A 147 -2.30 8.03 3.98
N VAL A 148 -3.13 7.78 4.99
CA VAL A 148 -4.10 8.73 5.57
C VAL A 148 -3.84 8.86 7.06
N GLY A 149 -3.81 10.09 7.58
CA GLY A 149 -3.54 10.33 9.01
C GLY A 149 -2.13 9.92 9.42
N SER A 150 -1.14 10.20 8.57
CA SER A 150 0.26 10.04 8.95
C SER A 150 0.64 11.12 9.97
N ASP A 151 1.39 10.74 11.00
CA ASP A 151 1.97 11.69 11.97
C ASP A 151 3.19 12.40 11.39
N TYR A 152 3.69 11.90 10.24
CA TYR A 152 4.81 12.45 9.48
C TYR A 152 4.29 12.84 8.09
N SER A 153 4.35 14.13 7.77
CA SER A 153 3.88 14.64 6.47
C SER A 153 4.73 14.09 5.32
N GLU A 154 6.00 13.83 5.58
CA GLU A 154 6.98 13.26 4.67
C GLU A 154 6.68 11.81 4.29
N ALA A 155 5.85 11.12 5.09
CA ALA A 155 5.39 9.77 4.82
C ALA A 155 4.09 9.74 4.01
N VAL A 156 3.45 10.90 3.73
CA VAL A 156 2.27 11.02 2.86
C VAL A 156 2.71 10.98 1.39
N VAL A 157 3.18 9.82 0.96
CA VAL A 157 3.69 9.57 -0.39
C VAL A 157 2.90 8.44 -1.02
N GLU A 158 2.53 8.61 -2.30
CA GLU A 158 1.87 7.54 -3.04
C GLU A 158 2.78 6.31 -3.17
N SER A 159 2.26 5.16 -2.80
CA SER A 159 2.90 3.87 -2.99
C SER A 159 2.27 3.10 -4.13
N ASN A 160 3.12 2.52 -4.97
CA ASN A 160 2.75 1.62 -6.06
C ASN A 160 3.08 0.19 -5.65
N CYS A 161 2.16 -0.73 -5.92
CA CYS A 161 2.34 -2.15 -5.64
C CYS A 161 2.05 -3.02 -6.85
N ARG A 162 2.78 -4.13 -6.93
CA ARG A 162 2.51 -5.24 -7.84
C ARG A 162 2.15 -6.50 -7.05
N LYS A 163 1.26 -7.30 -7.60
CA LYS A 163 0.94 -8.63 -7.07
C LYS A 163 2.02 -9.61 -7.54
N ILE A 164 2.48 -10.48 -6.65
CA ILE A 164 3.52 -11.48 -6.91
C ILE A 164 3.06 -12.88 -6.54
#